data_AF-A0A0D8DMG5-F1
#
_entry.id   AF-A0A0D8DMG5-F1
#
_cell.length_a   1.000
_cell.length_b   1.000
_cell.length_c   1.000
_cell.angle_alpha   90.00
_cell.angle_beta   90.00
_cell.angle_gamma   90.00
#
_symmetry.space_group_name_H-M   'P 1'
#
loop_
_entity.id
_entity.type
_entity.pdbx_description
1 polymer ?
#
loop_
_entity_poly.entity_id
_entity_poly.type
_entity_poly.pdbx_seq_one_letter_code
_entity_poly.pdbx_strand_id
1 'polypeptide(L)'
;MYNIIADEKDKGGMRVITLDKKDLIEAMTEFKSQGYYLSSITGVDMKDHLEVIYHLHNFDKNEYLGVKVLTYDSKVPSLVGLWKAADWDEREQYDLMGIIFEGHENLRRILLPDEWVGHPLRKDYDLKKVQYVSMDSEGNEHVSFDEREGW
;
A
#
# COMPACT_ATOMS: atom_id res chain seq x y z
N MET A 1 -0.82 13.40 -21.01
CA MET A 1 -1.38 12.13 -21.50
C MET A 1 -0.48 11.06 -20.90
N TYR A 2 -1.01 10.29 -19.96
CA TYR A 2 -0.27 9.23 -19.29
C TYR A 2 0.04 8.07 -20.25
N ASN A 3 1.13 7.34 -19.97
CA ASN A 3 1.53 6.20 -20.79
C ASN A 3 1.17 4.87 -20.12
N ILE A 4 0.38 4.04 -20.81
CA ILE A 4 0.07 2.67 -20.37
C ILE A 4 1.20 1.76 -20.83
N ILE A 5 1.91 1.17 -19.86
CA ILE A 5 3.01 0.22 -20.10
C ILE A 5 2.46 -1.14 -20.51
N ALA A 6 1.39 -1.59 -19.86
CA ALA A 6 0.70 -2.84 -20.16
C ALA A 6 -0.81 -2.71 -19.89
N ASP A 7 -1.63 -3.40 -20.67
CA ASP A 7 -3.09 -3.49 -20.50
C ASP A 7 -3.50 -4.95 -20.65
N GLU A 8 -3.85 -5.56 -19.52
CA GLU A 8 -3.98 -7.00 -19.39
C GLU A 8 -5.30 -7.37 -18.69
N LYS A 9 -5.59 -8.66 -18.63
CA LYS A 9 -6.65 -9.20 -17.77
C LYS A 9 -6.02 -10.13 -16.75
N ASP A 10 -6.45 -10.02 -15.50
CA ASP A 10 -6.06 -10.97 -14.47
C ASP A 10 -6.72 -12.34 -14.68
N LYS A 11 -6.44 -13.30 -13.79
CA LYS A 11 -7.04 -14.64 -13.87
C LYS A 11 -8.58 -14.63 -13.72
N GLY A 12 -9.14 -13.62 -13.07
CA GLY A 12 -10.58 -13.41 -12.92
C GLY A 12 -11.22 -12.67 -14.10
N GLY A 13 -10.44 -12.23 -15.08
CA GLY A 13 -10.90 -11.45 -16.23
C GLY A 13 -11.03 -9.94 -15.97
N MET A 14 -10.66 -9.46 -14.78
CA MET A 14 -10.62 -8.03 -14.45
C MET A 14 -9.50 -7.36 -15.25
N ARG A 15 -9.81 -6.20 -15.84
CA ARG A 15 -8.81 -5.42 -16.57
C ARG A 15 -7.82 -4.82 -15.59
N VAL A 16 -6.53 -4.92 -15.91
CA VAL A 16 -5.43 -4.33 -15.14
C VAL A 16 -4.52 -3.57 -16.08
N ILE A 17 -4.32 -2.28 -15.83
CA ILE A 17 -3.35 -1.46 -16.55
C ILE A 17 -2.12 -1.23 -15.69
N THR A 18 -0.94 -1.21 -16.31
CA THR A 18 0.33 -0.88 -15.65
C THR A 18 0.83 0.49 -16.09
N LEU A 19 1.21 1.32 -15.13
CA LEU A 19 1.68 2.69 -15.35
C LEU A 19 3.08 2.92 -14.73
N ASP A 20 3.79 3.91 -15.26
CA ASP A 20 4.94 4.52 -14.57
C ASP A 20 4.42 5.33 -13.38
N LYS A 21 5.10 5.30 -12.22
CA LYS A 21 4.69 6.03 -11.02
C LYS A 21 4.53 7.54 -11.27
N LYS A 22 5.27 8.12 -12.21
CA LYS A 22 5.15 9.56 -12.57
C LYS A 22 3.80 9.90 -13.23
N ASP A 23 3.16 8.93 -13.86
CA ASP A 23 1.93 9.09 -14.61
C ASP A 23 0.67 8.79 -13.76
N LEU A 24 0.87 8.25 -12.54
CA LEU A 24 -0.20 7.80 -11.65
C LEU A 24 -1.21 8.91 -11.33
N ILE A 25 -0.74 10.09 -10.90
CA ILE A 25 -1.63 11.18 -10.48
C ILE A 25 -2.52 11.66 -11.62
N GLU A 26 -1.96 11.80 -12.82
CA GLU A 26 -2.72 12.21 -14.02
C GLU A 26 -3.81 11.17 -14.34
N ALA A 27 -3.43 9.90 -14.45
CA ALA A 27 -4.35 8.82 -14.78
C ALA A 27 -5.47 8.66 -13.74
N MET A 28 -5.12 8.68 -12.45
CA MET A 28 -6.09 8.52 -11.36
C MET A 28 -7.05 9.71 -11.26
N THR A 29 -6.60 10.93 -11.57
CA THR A 29 -7.46 12.10 -11.68
C THR A 29 -8.49 11.92 -12.80
N GLU A 30 -8.05 11.40 -13.96
CA GLU A 30 -8.95 11.10 -15.07
C GLU A 30 -9.98 10.02 -14.69
N PHE A 31 -9.56 8.89 -14.14
CA PHE A 31 -10.50 7.83 -13.72
C PHE A 31 -11.50 8.32 -12.67
N LYS A 32 -11.07 9.15 -11.72
CA LYS A 32 -11.99 9.79 -10.77
C LYS A 32 -13.05 10.61 -11.48
N SER A 33 -12.67 11.40 -12.49
CA SER A 33 -13.62 12.21 -13.28
C SER A 33 -14.60 11.36 -14.10
N GLN A 34 -14.21 10.12 -14.45
CA GLN A 34 -15.06 9.16 -15.14
C GLN A 34 -15.99 8.37 -14.20
N GLY A 35 -15.98 8.66 -12.89
CA GLY A 35 -16.87 8.05 -11.90
C GLY A 35 -16.32 6.80 -11.21
N TYR A 36 -15.01 6.53 -11.32
CA TYR A 36 -14.40 5.45 -10.53
C TYR A 36 -14.18 5.87 -9.06
N TYR A 37 -14.39 4.92 -8.17
CA TYR A 37 -14.09 5.02 -6.75
C TYR A 37 -12.92 4.10 -6.41
N LEU A 38 -12.02 4.58 -5.55
CA LEU A 38 -10.97 3.75 -4.96
C LEU A 38 -11.60 2.78 -3.96
N SER A 39 -11.42 1.49 -4.20
CA SER A 39 -11.96 0.40 -3.38
C SER A 39 -10.92 -0.14 -2.40
N SER A 40 -9.68 -0.33 -2.86
CA SER A 40 -8.56 -0.75 -2.02
C SER A 40 -7.20 -0.46 -2.67
N ILE A 41 -6.14 -0.46 -1.86
CA ILE A 41 -4.74 -0.43 -2.30
C ILE A 41 -4.00 -1.65 -1.75
N THR A 42 -3.30 -2.37 -2.62
CA THR A 42 -2.54 -3.57 -2.24
C THR A 42 -1.09 -3.45 -2.68
N GLY A 43 -0.14 -3.72 -1.77
CA GLY A 43 1.27 -3.90 -2.06
C GLY A 43 1.62 -5.37 -2.34
N VAL A 44 2.47 -5.62 -3.34
CA VAL A 44 2.98 -6.96 -3.65
C VAL A 44 4.50 -6.91 -3.72
N ASP A 45 5.17 -7.79 -2.97
CA ASP A 45 6.62 -7.90 -2.99
C ASP A 45 7.05 -8.84 -4.11
N MET A 46 7.69 -8.30 -5.14
CA MET A 46 8.25 -9.07 -6.24
C MET A 46 9.73 -9.35 -5.97
N LYS A 47 10.43 -10.01 -6.91
CA LYS A 47 11.81 -10.44 -6.66
C LYS A 47 12.79 -9.26 -6.53
N ASP A 48 12.56 -8.21 -7.30
CA ASP A 48 13.47 -7.08 -7.52
C ASP A 48 12.81 -5.71 -7.36
N HIS A 49 11.50 -5.68 -7.12
CA HIS A 49 10.71 -4.46 -6.97
C HIS A 49 9.46 -4.71 -6.13
N LEU A 50 8.76 -3.64 -5.77
CA LEU A 50 7.40 -3.72 -5.28
C LEU A 50 6.42 -3.33 -6.38
N GLU A 51 5.23 -3.94 -6.35
CA GLU A 51 4.07 -3.48 -7.08
C GLU A 51 3.05 -2.87 -6.10
N VAL A 52 2.39 -1.79 -6.53
CA VAL A 52 1.24 -1.20 -5.84
C VAL A 52 0.05 -1.27 -6.79
N ILE A 53 -1.02 -1.91 -6.36
CA ILE A 53 -2.23 -2.12 -7.14
C ILE A 53 -3.36 -1.33 -6.49
N TYR A 54 -3.92 -0.38 -7.25
CA TYR A 54 -5.09 0.39 -6.88
C TYR A 54 -6.32 -0.25 -7.52
N HIS A 55 -7.26 -0.69 -6.71
CA HIS A 55 -8.50 -1.30 -7.19
C HIS A 55 -9.57 -0.22 -7.32
N LEU A 56 -10.04 0.00 -8.53
CA LEU A 56 -11.06 0.97 -8.86
C LEU A 56 -12.38 0.27 -9.23
N HIS A 57 -13.49 0.86 -8.81
CA HIS A 57 -14.83 0.38 -9.16
C HIS A 57 -15.71 1.55 -9.63
N ASN A 58 -16.32 1.38 -10.80
CA ASN A 58 -17.35 2.28 -11.31
C ASN A 58 -18.71 1.61 -11.10
N PHE A 59 -19.47 2.09 -10.12
CA PHE A 59 -20.76 1.48 -9.72
C PHE A 59 -21.84 1.63 -10.79
N ASP A 60 -21.83 2.73 -11.56
CA ASP A 60 -22.85 2.98 -12.60
C ASP A 60 -22.69 2.00 -13.78
N LYS A 61 -21.43 1.67 -14.11
CA LYS A 61 -21.09 0.71 -15.17
C LYS A 61 -20.93 -0.72 -14.68
N ASN A 62 -20.89 -0.91 -13.36
CA ASN A 62 -20.50 -2.17 -12.70
C ASN A 62 -19.16 -2.71 -13.26
N GLU A 63 -18.16 -1.83 -13.35
CA GLU A 63 -16.86 -2.11 -13.97
C GLU A 63 -15.73 -1.99 -12.95
N TYR A 64 -14.88 -3.02 -12.89
CA TYR A 64 -13.66 -3.04 -12.07
C TYR A 64 -12.42 -2.80 -12.93
N LEU A 65 -11.49 -2.01 -12.41
CA LEU A 65 -10.21 -1.71 -13.03
C LEU A 65 -9.10 -1.79 -11.97
N GLY A 66 -8.07 -2.60 -12.25
CA GLY A 66 -6.82 -2.52 -11.52
C GLY A 66 -5.88 -1.52 -12.17
N VAL A 67 -5.29 -0.62 -11.38
CA VAL A 67 -4.19 0.24 -11.81
C VAL A 67 -2.95 -0.18 -11.05
N LYS A 68 -1.93 -0.64 -11.76
CA LYS A 68 -0.69 -1.17 -11.18
C LYS A 68 0.48 -0.24 -11.44
N VAL A 69 1.29 -0.02 -10.41
CA VAL A 69 2.53 0.75 -10.48
C VAL A 69 3.68 -0.09 -9.93
N LEU A 70 4.80 -0.10 -10.63
CA LEU A 70 6.04 -0.74 -10.18
C LEU A 70 6.95 0.30 -9.52
N THR A 71 7.60 -0.06 -8.42
CA THR A 71 8.55 0.79 -7.71
C THR A 71 9.77 0.01 -7.23
N TYR A 72 10.96 0.51 -7.60
CA TYR A 72 12.26 -0.06 -7.23
C TYR A 72 12.87 0.63 -6.00
N ASP A 73 12.39 1.83 -5.66
CA ASP A 73 12.83 2.62 -4.51
C ASP A 73 11.79 2.62 -3.38
N SER A 74 10.75 1.78 -3.49
CA SER A 74 9.62 1.69 -2.56
C SER A 74 8.86 3.01 -2.37
N LYS A 75 8.90 3.90 -3.36
CA LYS A 75 8.18 5.19 -3.35
C LYS A 75 7.17 5.30 -4.47
N VAL A 76 5.98 5.80 -4.15
CA VAL A 76 4.91 6.13 -5.11
C VAL A 76 4.16 7.40 -4.67
N PRO A 77 3.50 8.15 -5.56
CA PRO A 77 2.65 9.27 -5.16
C PRO A 77 1.44 8.84 -4.30
N SER A 78 1.09 9.65 -3.31
CA SER A 78 -0.15 9.49 -2.52
C SER A 78 -1.40 9.89 -3.31
N LEU A 79 -2.47 9.13 -3.13
CA LEU A 79 -3.80 9.40 -3.68
C LEU A 79 -4.78 9.98 -2.64
N VAL A 80 -4.35 10.27 -1.41
CA VAL A 80 -5.19 10.87 -0.36
C VAL A 80 -5.82 12.20 -0.80
N GLY A 81 -5.12 12.96 -1.65
CA GLY A 81 -5.65 14.20 -2.25
C GLY A 81 -6.81 13.97 -3.22
N LEU A 82 -6.92 12.77 -3.81
CA LEU A 82 -7.99 12.38 -4.73
C LEU A 82 -9.11 11.61 -4.01
N TRP A 83 -8.78 10.62 -3.19
CA TRP A 83 -9.74 9.86 -2.38
C TRP A 83 -9.26 9.77 -0.94
N LYS A 84 -10.06 10.28 0.00
CA LYS A 84 -9.77 10.16 1.43
C LYS A 84 -9.74 8.71 1.93
N ALA A 85 -10.39 7.79 1.21
CA ALA A 85 -10.31 6.36 1.48
C ALA A 85 -8.88 5.80 1.38
N ALA A 86 -7.98 6.46 0.63
CA ALA A 86 -6.59 6.03 0.52
C ALA A 86 -5.79 6.16 1.83
N ASP A 87 -6.21 7.01 2.78
CA ASP A 87 -5.42 7.33 3.99
C ASP A 87 -5.08 6.07 4.81
N TRP A 88 -6.05 5.18 5.00
CA TRP A 88 -5.83 3.97 5.79
C TRP A 88 -5.02 2.93 5.03
N ASP A 89 -5.36 2.69 3.76
CA ASP A 89 -4.66 1.70 2.94
C ASP A 89 -3.20 2.10 2.69
N GLU A 90 -2.91 3.38 2.42
CA GLU A 90 -1.55 3.87 2.24
C GLU A 90 -0.73 3.72 3.52
N ARG A 91 -1.33 3.96 4.69
CA ARG A 91 -0.68 3.73 5.99
C ARG A 91 -0.48 2.24 6.27
N GLU A 92 -1.41 1.37 5.91
CA GLU A 92 -1.25 -0.09 6.03
C GLU A 92 -0.10 -0.59 5.15
N GLN A 93 -0.06 -0.15 3.88
CA GLN A 93 1.01 -0.53 2.95
C GLN A 93 2.36 0.07 3.38
N TYR A 94 2.38 1.25 4.00
CA TYR A 94 3.59 1.75 4.66
C TYR A 94 4.02 0.86 5.82
N ASP A 95 3.09 0.49 6.69
CA ASP A 95 3.39 -0.25 7.91
C ASP A 95 3.90 -1.68 7.61
N LEU A 96 3.17 -2.39 6.75
CA LEU A 96 3.40 -3.81 6.48
C LEU A 96 4.35 -4.08 5.31
N MET A 97 4.41 -3.18 4.33
CA MET A 97 5.23 -3.31 3.13
C MET A 97 6.33 -2.25 3.03
N GLY A 98 6.36 -1.22 3.87
CA GLY A 98 7.40 -0.17 3.80
C GLY A 98 7.33 0.68 2.53
N ILE A 99 6.14 0.79 1.92
CA ILE A 99 5.93 1.67 0.77
C ILE A 99 5.75 3.11 1.27
N ILE A 100 6.53 4.05 0.73
CA ILE A 100 6.42 5.46 1.04
C ILE A 100 5.51 6.13 0.02
N PHE A 101 4.39 6.69 0.51
CA PHE A 101 3.42 7.44 -0.29
C PHE A 101 3.74 8.94 -0.23
N GLU A 102 4.35 9.47 -1.28
CA GLU A 102 4.82 10.86 -1.35
C GLU A 102 3.63 11.83 -1.41
N GLY A 103 3.59 12.78 -0.47
CA GLY A 103 2.49 13.74 -0.33
C GLY A 103 1.41 13.34 0.69
N HIS A 104 1.54 12.19 1.35
CA HIS A 104 0.64 11.78 2.44
C HIS A 104 0.91 12.58 3.72
N GLU A 105 -0.09 13.28 4.26
CA GLU A 105 0.06 14.21 5.40
C GLU A 105 0.41 13.52 6.74
N ASN A 106 -0.05 12.27 6.93
CA ASN A 106 0.14 11.52 8.18
C ASN A 106 0.62 10.08 7.94
N LEU A 107 1.70 9.90 7.20
CA LEU A 107 2.23 8.57 6.88
C LEU A 107 2.99 8.00 8.08
N ARG A 108 2.30 7.17 8.87
CA ARG A 108 2.83 6.47 10.04
C ARG A 108 2.18 5.10 10.18
N ARG A 109 2.77 4.24 11.02
CA ARG A 109 2.26 2.90 11.34
C ARG A 109 0.78 2.97 11.78
N ILE A 110 0.05 1.89 11.56
CA ILE A 110 -1.40 1.81 11.89
C ILE A 110 -1.79 0.46 12.48
N LEU A 111 -1.05 -0.61 12.20
CA LEU A 111 -1.29 -1.97 12.68
C LEU A 111 -0.22 -2.44 13.66
N LEU A 112 1.03 -2.04 13.45
CA LEU A 112 2.17 -2.46 14.28
C LEU A 112 2.51 -1.38 15.32
N PRO A 113 3.07 -1.77 16.48
CA PRO A 113 3.59 -0.81 17.45
C PRO A 113 4.63 0.11 16.82
N ASP A 114 4.76 1.34 17.34
CA ASP A 114 5.69 2.34 16.80
C ASP A 114 7.16 1.87 16.79
N GLU A 115 7.54 1.07 17.81
CA GLU A 115 8.89 0.51 17.96
C GLU A 115 9.16 -0.73 17.09
N TRP A 116 8.15 -1.23 16.36
CA TRP A 116 8.31 -2.44 15.56
C TRP A 116 9.41 -2.26 14.51
N VAL A 117 10.28 -3.26 14.40
CA VAL A 117 11.39 -3.26 13.44
C VAL A 117 11.00 -4.05 12.19
N GLY A 118 11.05 -3.39 11.04
CA GLY A 118 10.81 -3.99 9.72
C GLY A 118 9.35 -3.94 9.24
N HIS A 119 9.09 -4.69 8.17
CA HIS A 119 7.84 -4.71 7.39
C HIS A 119 7.43 -6.17 7.12
N PRO A 120 6.52 -6.76 7.92
CA PRO A 120 6.28 -8.20 7.97
C PRO A 120 5.84 -8.88 6.67
N LEU A 121 5.24 -8.13 5.74
CA LEU A 121 4.78 -8.70 4.46
C LEU A 121 5.86 -8.69 3.37
N ARG A 122 7.06 -8.17 3.67
CA ARG A 122 8.22 -8.33 2.80
C ARG A 122 8.77 -9.75 2.86
N LYS A 123 9.22 -10.26 1.71
CA LYS A 123 9.79 -11.60 1.55
C LYS A 123 11.15 -11.77 2.23
N ASP A 124 11.88 -10.68 2.45
CA ASP A 124 13.15 -10.67 3.16
C ASP A 124 13.01 -10.47 4.67
N TYR A 125 11.77 -10.31 5.17
CA TYR A 125 11.50 -10.19 6.59
C TYR A 125 11.85 -11.49 7.34
N ASP A 126 12.69 -11.38 8.37
CA ASP A 126 13.19 -12.52 9.14
C ASP A 126 12.14 -12.98 10.17
N LEU A 127 11.28 -13.91 9.76
CA LEU A 127 10.25 -14.52 10.61
C LEU A 127 10.80 -15.27 11.83
N LYS A 128 12.11 -15.56 11.88
CA LYS A 128 12.73 -16.21 13.06
C LYS A 128 13.09 -15.22 14.16
N LYS A 129 13.17 -13.92 13.84
CA LYS A 129 13.40 -12.85 14.82
C LYS A 129 12.06 -12.41 15.40
N VAL A 130 11.58 -13.19 16.36
CA VAL A 130 10.36 -12.88 17.09
C VAL A 130 10.55 -11.57 17.85
N GLN A 131 9.58 -10.67 17.68
CA GLN A 131 9.45 -9.43 18.43
C GLN A 131 8.29 -9.60 19.40
N TYR A 132 8.58 -9.46 20.69
CA TYR A 132 7.63 -9.54 21.78
C TYR A 132 7.12 -8.15 22.09
N VAL A 133 5.80 -8.02 22.20
CA VAL A 133 5.15 -6.78 22.58
C VAL A 133 4.81 -6.89 24.06
N SER A 134 5.00 -5.81 24.81
CA SER A 134 4.42 -5.65 26.15
C SER A 134 3.80 -4.26 26.26
N MET A 135 2.98 -4.06 27.30
CA MET A 135 2.31 -2.78 27.53
C MET A 135 2.61 -2.32 28.95
N ASP A 136 3.02 -1.06 29.09
CA ASP A 136 3.28 -0.47 30.40
C ASP A 136 1.98 -0.06 31.13
N SER A 137 2.12 0.43 32.36
CA SER A 137 0.99 0.87 33.17
C SER A 137 0.24 2.09 32.62
N GLU A 138 0.84 2.83 31.68
CA GLU A 138 0.25 3.99 31.02
C GLU A 138 -0.44 3.61 29.70
N GLY A 139 -0.29 2.36 29.25
CA GLY A 139 -0.88 1.84 28.02
C GLY A 139 0.03 1.99 26.79
N ASN A 140 1.31 2.34 26.96
CA ASN A 140 2.24 2.39 25.83
C ASN A 140 2.78 1.00 25.53
N GLU A 141 2.86 0.67 24.24
CA GLU A 141 3.43 -0.57 23.74
C GLU A 141 4.96 -0.47 23.63
N HIS A 142 5.66 -1.52 24.08
CA HIS A 142 7.10 -1.66 24.00
C HIS A 142 7.44 -2.92 23.20
N VAL A 143 8.43 -2.84 22.31
CA VAL A 143 8.84 -3.96 21.47
C VAL A 143 10.24 -4.43 21.85
N SER A 144 10.37 -5.72 22.15
CA SER A 144 11.63 -6.36 22.52
C SER A 144 11.92 -7.62 21.72
N PHE A 145 13.20 -7.96 21.60
CA PHE A 145 13.64 -9.27 21.11
C PHE A 145 13.91 -10.26 22.26
N ASP A 146 13.78 -9.84 23.53
CA ASP A 146 13.90 -10.71 24.70
C ASP A 146 12.55 -11.38 24.99
N GLU A 147 12.52 -12.72 24.96
CA GLU A 147 11.32 -13.50 25.24
C GLU A 147 10.74 -13.27 26.64
N ARG A 148 11.56 -12.80 27.59
CA ARG A 148 11.17 -12.53 28.97
C ARG A 148 10.44 -11.20 29.13
N GLU A 149 10.47 -10.35 28.10
CA GLU A 149 9.85 -9.02 28.07
C GLU A 149 8.53 -9.01 27.28
N GLY A 150 8.11 -10.16 26.76
CA GLY A 150 6.76 -10.39 26.24
C GLY A 150 5.74 -10.70 27.34
N TRP A 151 4.46 -10.63 26.98
CA TRP A 151 3.30 -10.96 27.83
C TRP A 151 3.45 -12.24 28.67
#